data_AF-A0A1Y2CIM5-F1
#
_entry.id   AF-A0A1Y2CIM5-F1
#
_cell.length_a   1.000
_cell.length_b   1.000
_cell.length_c   1.000
_cell.angle_alpha   90.00
_cell.angle_beta   90.00
_cell.angle_gamma   90.00
#
_symmetry.space_group_name_H-M   'P 1'
#
loop_
_entity.id
_entity.type
_entity.pdbx_description
1 polymer ?
#
loop_
_entity_poly.entity_id
_entity_poly.type
_entity_poly.pdbx_seq_one_letter_code
_entity_poly.pdbx_strand_id
1 'polypeptide(L)'
;MNEYLDKLGIPASNKIAFTDVWGLDQDALGFIPRPIKALLLLFPVSACEKGEPLGTQVAPSSDGPLFIKQTIGNACGTIAILHALANGGSSLDLGIVLYLKHASLWTNNSL
;
A
#
# COMPACT_ATOMS: atom_id res chain seq x y z
N MET A 1 -0.58 -10.73 2.52
CA MET A 1 -1.26 -10.07 1.37
C MET A 1 -1.21 -10.92 0.10
N ASN A 2 -0.11 -11.62 -0.21
CA ASN A 2 -0.02 -12.50 -1.40
C ASN A 2 -1.07 -13.61 -1.42
N GLU A 3 -1.23 -14.36 -0.34
CA GLU A 3 -2.32 -15.36 -0.23
C GLU A 3 -3.72 -14.76 -0.42
N TYR A 4 -3.89 -13.48 -0.09
CA TYR A 4 -5.17 -12.79 -0.31
C TYR A 4 -5.39 -12.46 -1.78
N LEU A 5 -4.33 -12.16 -2.55
CA LEU A 5 -4.43 -12.01 -4.01
C LEU A 5 -4.87 -13.32 -4.66
N ASP A 6 -4.34 -14.45 -4.20
CA ASP A 6 -4.74 -15.78 -4.71
C ASP A 6 -6.24 -16.02 -4.47
N LYS A 7 -6.73 -15.68 -3.27
CA LYS A 7 -8.16 -15.77 -2.92
C LYS A 7 -9.06 -14.81 -3.71
N LEU A 8 -8.51 -13.68 -4.16
CA LEU A 8 -9.20 -12.75 -5.06
C LEU A 8 -9.20 -13.23 -6.53
N GLY A 9 -8.55 -14.35 -6.82
CA GLY A 9 -8.50 -14.93 -8.17
C GLY A 9 -7.47 -14.25 -9.08
N ILE A 10 -6.48 -13.54 -8.53
CA ILE A 10 -5.38 -13.02 -9.34
C ILE A 10 -4.48 -14.20 -9.75
N PRO A 11 -4.30 -14.45 -11.05
CA PRO A 11 -3.48 -15.58 -11.50
C PRO A 11 -2.02 -15.41 -11.05
N ALA A 12 -1.37 -16.50 -10.63
CA ALA A 12 0.06 -16.51 -10.33
C ALA A 12 0.95 -16.21 -11.57
N SER A 13 0.39 -16.30 -12.78
CA SER A 13 1.05 -15.83 -14.01
C SER A 13 1.25 -14.32 -14.03
N ASN A 14 0.44 -13.57 -13.26
CA ASN A 14 0.60 -12.14 -13.12
C ASN A 14 1.78 -11.89 -12.17
N LYS A 15 2.76 -11.13 -12.64
CA LYS A 15 3.98 -10.81 -11.88
C LYS A 15 3.71 -9.70 -10.84
N ILE A 16 2.70 -9.93 -9.98
CA ILE A 16 2.30 -9.04 -8.90
C ILE A 16 2.53 -9.76 -7.58
N ALA A 17 3.22 -9.09 -6.67
CA ALA A 17 3.40 -9.55 -5.31
C ALA A 17 3.49 -8.35 -4.37
N PHE A 18 3.11 -8.58 -3.13
CA PHE A 18 3.44 -7.71 -2.02
C PHE A 18 4.80 -8.08 -1.46
N THR A 19 5.65 -7.05 -1.32
CA THR A 19 6.98 -7.15 -0.72
C THR A 19 7.07 -6.17 0.45
N ASP A 20 7.59 -6.66 1.57
CA ASP A 20 7.83 -5.82 2.74
C ASP A 20 8.97 -4.84 2.46
N VAL A 21 8.79 -3.60 2.92
CA VAL A 21 9.82 -2.57 2.87
C VAL A 21 10.44 -2.45 4.25
N TRP A 22 11.72 -2.75 4.33
CA TRP A 22 12.48 -2.83 5.58
C TRP A 22 13.00 -1.46 6.03
N GLY A 23 13.22 -0.56 5.08
CA GLY A 23 13.78 0.76 5.30
C GLY A 23 13.56 1.66 4.09
N LEU A 24 13.79 2.96 4.27
CA LEU A 24 13.69 3.98 3.21
C LEU A 24 15.07 4.47 2.74
N ASP A 25 16.15 3.89 3.28
CA ASP A 25 17.51 4.09 2.81
C ASP A 25 17.75 3.35 1.48
N GLN A 26 18.78 3.78 0.73
CA GLN A 26 19.04 3.25 -0.61
C GLN A 26 19.37 1.75 -0.60
N ASP A 27 20.05 1.27 0.42
CA ASP A 27 20.46 -0.13 0.51
C ASP A 27 19.24 -1.02 0.73
N ALA A 28 18.35 -0.66 1.66
CA ALA A 28 17.09 -1.37 1.89
C ALA A 28 16.16 -1.34 0.66
N LEU A 29 16.06 -0.19 -0.02
CA LEU A 29 15.26 -0.04 -1.23
C LEU A 29 15.83 -0.78 -2.43
N GLY A 30 17.13 -1.12 -2.41
CA GLY A 30 17.81 -1.89 -3.45
C GLY A 30 17.34 -3.34 -3.56
N PHE A 31 16.84 -3.93 -2.46
CA PHE A 31 16.30 -5.29 -2.44
C PHE A 31 14.89 -5.41 -3.00
N ILE A 32 14.21 -4.28 -3.22
CA ILE A 32 12.83 -4.26 -3.70
C ILE A 32 12.81 -4.55 -5.21
N PRO A 33 12.15 -5.64 -5.66
CA PRO A 33 12.10 -5.92 -7.08
C PRO A 33 11.28 -4.86 -7.82
N ARG A 34 11.64 -4.62 -9.08
CA ARG A 34 11.06 -3.58 -9.93
C ARG A 34 10.27 -4.22 -11.09
N PRO A 35 9.23 -3.55 -11.61
CA PRO A 35 8.74 -2.21 -11.25
C PRO A 35 7.82 -2.20 -10.01
N ILE A 36 7.72 -1.04 -9.34
CA ILE A 36 6.80 -0.80 -8.22
C ILE A 36 5.56 -0.09 -8.77
N LYS A 37 4.36 -0.52 -8.34
CA LYS A 37 3.09 0.07 -8.78
C LYS A 37 2.34 0.82 -7.70
N ALA A 38 2.50 0.41 -6.44
CA ALA A 38 1.84 1.05 -5.31
C ALA A 38 2.64 0.85 -4.02
N LEU A 39 2.40 1.74 -3.05
CA LEU A 39 2.94 1.68 -1.70
C LEU A 39 1.78 1.80 -0.70
N LEU A 40 1.63 0.79 0.16
CA LEU A 40 0.68 0.75 1.26
C LEU A 40 1.46 1.04 2.54
N LEU A 41 1.06 2.11 3.21
CA LEU A 41 1.63 2.52 4.49
C LEU A 41 0.63 2.20 5.60
N LEU A 42 1.02 1.34 6.54
CA LEU A 42 0.29 1.18 7.79
C LEU A 42 0.82 2.14 8.84
N PHE A 43 -0.05 2.99 9.38
CA PHE A 43 0.30 3.95 10.41
C PHE A 43 -0.85 4.11 11.44
N PRO A 44 -0.57 4.62 12.66
CA PRO A 44 -1.58 4.81 13.69
C PRO A 44 -2.63 5.86 13.32
N VAL A 45 -3.91 5.57 13.54
CA VAL A 45 -5.03 6.48 13.26
C VAL A 45 -4.91 7.81 14.00
N SER A 46 -4.33 7.80 15.21
CA SER A 46 -4.06 9.02 15.99
C SER A 46 -3.13 10.01 15.30
N ALA A 47 -2.35 9.58 14.30
CA ALA A 47 -1.56 10.49 13.46
C ALA A 47 -2.43 11.23 12.44
N CYS A 48 -3.51 10.62 11.94
CA CYS A 48 -4.51 11.29 11.09
C CYS A 48 -5.35 12.29 11.88
N GLU A 49 -5.68 11.98 13.13
CA GLU A 49 -6.52 12.83 14.00
C GLU A 49 -5.81 14.14 14.38
N LYS A 50 -4.47 14.16 14.36
CA LYS A 50 -3.68 15.38 14.56
C LYS A 50 -3.80 16.38 13.41
N GLY A 51 -4.54 16.04 12.36
CA GLY A 51 -4.96 16.98 11.32
C GLY A 51 -3.87 17.41 10.36
N GLU A 52 -2.68 16.82 10.42
CA GLU A 52 -1.64 17.05 9.43
C GLU A 52 -2.03 16.32 8.14
N PRO A 53 -2.46 17.04 7.08
CA PRO A 53 -2.78 16.38 5.83
C PRO A 53 -1.52 15.72 5.27
N LEU A 54 -1.61 14.43 4.92
CA LEU A 54 -0.57 13.79 4.12
C LEU A 54 -0.63 14.35 2.70
N GLY A 55 0.16 15.38 2.45
CA GLY A 55 0.35 15.98 1.12
C GLY A 55 -0.68 17.05 0.76
N THR A 56 -0.69 17.42 -0.51
CA THR A 56 -1.54 18.49 -1.06
C THR A 56 -2.88 17.93 -1.53
N GLN A 57 -3.99 18.49 -1.07
CA GLN A 57 -5.30 18.16 -1.64
C GLN A 57 -5.40 18.69 -3.08
N VAL A 58 -5.75 17.80 -3.99
CA VAL A 58 -5.99 18.12 -5.40
C VAL A 58 -7.48 18.03 -5.66
N ALA A 59 -8.02 18.96 -6.46
CA ALA A 59 -9.42 18.92 -6.86
C ALA A 59 -9.72 17.63 -7.64
N PRO A 60 -10.91 17.02 -7.47
CA PRO A 60 -11.30 15.86 -8.25
C PRO A 60 -11.27 16.17 -9.75
N SER A 61 -10.65 15.29 -10.54
CA SER A 61 -10.65 15.36 -12.00
C SER A 61 -11.38 14.14 -12.59
N SER A 62 -11.91 14.28 -13.81
CA SER A 62 -12.55 13.18 -14.53
C SER A 62 -11.59 12.03 -14.85
N ASP A 63 -10.30 12.33 -14.97
CA ASP A 63 -9.21 11.37 -15.21
C ASP A 63 -8.44 11.04 -13.91
N GLY A 64 -9.03 11.29 -12.75
CA GLY A 64 -8.42 11.05 -11.45
C GLY A 64 -8.34 9.55 -11.10
N PRO A 65 -7.54 9.20 -10.08
CA PRO A 65 -7.45 7.82 -9.60
C PRO A 65 -8.82 7.34 -9.10
N LEU A 66 -9.09 6.04 -9.27
CA LEU A 66 -10.25 5.40 -8.67
C LEU A 66 -10.12 5.46 -7.14
N PHE A 67 -11.06 6.19 -6.52
CA PHE A 67 -11.18 6.28 -5.08
C PHE A 67 -12.43 5.55 -4.60
N ILE A 68 -12.23 4.68 -3.60
CA ILE A 68 -13.27 3.87 -2.96
C ILE A 68 -13.31 4.26 -1.49
N LYS A 69 -14.44 4.81 -1.04
CA LYS A 69 -14.65 5.18 0.36
C LYS A 69 -14.83 3.93 1.21
N GLN A 70 -14.06 3.81 2.29
CA GLN A 70 -14.29 2.76 3.29
C GLN A 70 -15.57 3.07 4.08
N THR A 71 -16.50 2.12 4.12
CA THR A 71 -17.75 2.19 4.89
C THR A 71 -17.88 1.09 5.93
N ILE A 72 -16.95 0.12 5.93
CA ILE A 72 -16.94 -1.05 6.82
C ILE A 72 -15.72 -0.95 7.74
N GLY A 73 -15.94 -1.14 9.05
CA GLY A 73 -14.87 -1.15 10.05
C GLY A 73 -13.83 -2.24 9.75
N ASN A 74 -12.55 -1.96 10.02
CA ASN A 74 -11.42 -2.88 9.79
C ASN A 74 -11.21 -3.35 8.34
N ALA A 75 -11.92 -2.78 7.36
CA ALA A 75 -11.74 -3.12 5.94
C ALA A 75 -10.60 -2.34 5.25
N CYS A 76 -9.85 -1.52 5.97
CA CYS A 76 -8.83 -0.63 5.41
C CYS A 76 -7.78 -1.36 4.57
N GLY A 77 -7.35 -2.56 5.01
CA GLY A 77 -6.42 -3.39 4.24
C GLY A 77 -6.99 -3.83 2.89
N THR A 78 -8.24 -4.29 2.85
CA THR A 78 -8.92 -4.67 1.60
C THR A 78 -9.12 -3.47 0.69
N ILE A 79 -9.58 -2.34 1.24
CA ILE A 79 -9.76 -1.10 0.45
C ILE A 79 -8.45 -0.62 -0.15
N ALA A 80 -7.34 -0.68 0.61
CA ALA A 80 -6.02 -0.31 0.12
C ALA A 80 -5.53 -1.23 -1.01
N ILE A 81 -5.79 -2.54 -0.91
CA ILE A 81 -5.46 -3.51 -1.98
C ILE A 81 -6.29 -3.21 -3.25
N LEU A 82 -7.58 -2.90 -3.11
CA LEU A 82 -8.43 -2.53 -4.24
C LEU A 82 -7.94 -1.24 -4.92
N HIS A 83 -7.55 -0.21 -4.16
CA HIS A 83 -6.95 1.00 -4.72
C HIS A 83 -5.66 0.69 -5.49
N ALA A 84 -4.78 -0.14 -4.93
CA ALA A 84 -3.51 -0.50 -5.57
C ALA A 84 -3.73 -1.25 -6.89
N LEU A 85 -4.65 -2.22 -6.91
CA LEU A 85 -4.95 -3.01 -8.11
C LEU A 85 -5.65 -2.17 -9.18
N ALA A 86 -6.64 -1.36 -8.80
CA ALA A 86 -7.41 -0.58 -9.76
C ALA A 86 -6.60 0.56 -10.41
N ASN A 87 -5.65 1.15 -9.67
CA ASN A 87 -4.84 2.28 -10.13
C ASN A 87 -3.44 1.87 -10.64
N GLY A 88 -3.03 0.61 -10.46
CA GLY A 88 -1.71 0.09 -10.85
C GLY A 88 -1.47 -0.04 -12.36
N GLY A 89 -2.47 0.32 -13.18
CA GLY A 89 -2.44 0.29 -14.64
C GLY A 89 -3.22 -0.87 -15.25
N SER A 90 -3.49 -0.79 -16.55
CA SER A 90 -4.32 -1.71 -17.33
C SER A 90 -3.68 -3.08 -17.58
N SER A 91 -2.36 -3.22 -17.39
CA SER A 91 -1.68 -4.50 -17.40
C SER A 91 -1.40 -4.94 -15.95
N LEU A 92 -2.07 -6.00 -15.50
CA LEU A 92 -1.64 -6.76 -14.30
C LEU A 92 -0.25 -7.43 -14.50
N ASP A 93 0.39 -7.18 -15.64
CA ASP A 93 1.79 -7.47 -15.86
C ASP A 93 2.65 -6.48 -15.08
N LEU A 94 3.46 -7.06 -14.19
CA LEU A 94 4.67 -6.49 -13.61
C LEU A 94 4.40 -5.33 -12.64
N GLY A 95 4.25 -5.66 -11.36
CA GLY A 95 4.15 -4.64 -10.35
C GLY A 95 4.16 -5.14 -8.91
N ILE A 96 5.15 -4.71 -8.15
CA ILE A 96 5.17 -4.96 -6.71
C ILE A 96 4.39 -3.88 -5.98
N VAL A 97 3.54 -4.33 -5.05
CA VAL A 97 2.84 -3.47 -4.11
C VAL A 97 3.59 -3.50 -2.79
N LEU A 98 4.16 -2.37 -2.40
CA LEU A 98 5.00 -2.31 -1.23
C LEU A 98 4.17 -2.17 0.04
N TYR A 99 4.56 -2.86 1.10
CA TYR A 99 3.95 -2.72 2.42
C TYR A 99 4.99 -2.17 3.40
N LEU A 100 4.73 -0.97 3.90
CA LEU A 100 5.48 -0.37 5.00
C LEU A 100 4.67 -0.53 6.28
N LYS A 101 5.15 -1.39 7.18
CA LYS A 101 4.72 -1.37 8.57
C LYS A 101 5.58 -0.33 9.30
N HIS A 102 4.97 0.72 9.85
CA HIS A 102 5.70 1.71 10.64
C HIS A 102 6.54 1.01 11.74
N ALA A 103 7.85 1.21 11.70
CA ALA A 103 8.84 0.70 12.64
C ALA A 103 8.87 1.44 14.00
N SER A 104 7.73 1.96 14.48
CA SER A 104 7.66 2.67 15.77
C SER A 104 7.39 1.76 16.98
N LEU A 105 7.45 0.43 16.83
CA LEU A 105 7.35 -0.54 17.93
C LEU A 105 8.64 -1.34 18.20
N TRP A 106 9.78 -0.92 17.63
CA TRP A 106 11.11 -1.47 17.97
C TRP A 106 12.05 -0.44 18.62
N THR A 107 11.51 0.64 19.18
CA THR A 107 12.20 1.40 20.23
C THR A 107 11.19 1.70 21.33
N ASN A 108 11.53 1.27 22.55
CA ASN A 108 10.80 1.45 23.82
C ASN A 108 9.73 0.40 24.16
N ASN A 109 10.21 -0.80 24.54
CA ASN A 109 9.85 -1.30 25.87
C ASN A 109 11.01 -2.13 26.43
N SER A 110 12.01 -1.42 26.94
CA SER A 110 12.87 -1.92 28.00
C SER A 110 12.15 -1.65 29.33
N LEU A 111 11.51 -2.67 29.88
CA LEU A 111 11.38 -2.92 31.31
C LEU A 111 11.51 -4.44 31.53
#